data_AF-A0A326RIH5-F1
#
_entry.id   AF-A0A326RIH5-F1
#
_cell.length_a   1.000
_cell.length_b   1.000
_cell.length_c   1.000
_cell.angle_alpha   90.00
_cell.angle_beta   90.00
_cell.angle_gamma   90.00
#
_symmetry.space_group_name_H-M   'P 1'
#
loop_
_entity.id
_entity.type
_entity.pdbx_description
1 polymer ?
#
loop_
_entity_poly.entity_id
_entity_poly.type
_entity_poly.pdbx_seq_one_letter_code
_entity_poly.pdbx_strand_id
1 'polypeptide(L)'
;MKFNLPENETLPVQFLSSTFNNTSATYKYYWFLSIIQLLEEEGSKIGKNKIFARMLANAWYTVNFFKVSFGKQDKIQDAIVYFLEEKKIPVDLSLDRVWEKILSFKDSKSLSKVLHFDKQVPHWFLSPWFGELNKRHIYLNSSDPERKCLYFLNSDYLEINPEWKDYLLKNASILKDFCFWNLSLFLQKHNPNVPDIPNKLIKPISRTGLTRQKRNFWNYYFEEVGEQKCIYSDEKLTIENYALDHFVPYNFVSHDLNWNLIPAHSSVNSSKSDKLPKLSDFFDAFFEIQQRSFEIVFRRNVNSKIIEDYLTVFPSLEEFTSEDGPKARFRETIEPLITIAHNNGFQFYEPKR
;
A
#
# COMPACT_ATOMS: atom_id res chain seq x y z
N MET A 1 5.56 -14.75 15.89
CA MET A 1 5.87 -15.79 14.88
C MET A 1 7.12 -15.37 14.13
N LYS A 2 8.10 -16.26 13.96
CA LYS A 2 9.29 -15.99 13.14
C LYS A 2 9.05 -16.57 11.75
N PHE A 3 9.15 -15.75 10.70
CA PHE A 3 9.08 -16.24 9.33
C PHE A 3 10.40 -16.96 9.03
N ASN A 4 10.35 -18.27 8.86
CA ASN A 4 11.55 -19.07 8.61
C ASN A 4 11.80 -19.17 7.11
N LEU A 5 13.04 -18.92 6.71
CA LEU A 5 13.48 -19.12 5.33
C LEU A 5 13.82 -20.60 5.10
N PRO A 6 13.70 -21.11 3.86
CA PRO A 6 14.12 -22.47 3.52
C PRO A 6 15.57 -22.73 3.93
N GLU A 7 15.84 -23.83 4.63
CA GLU A 7 17.20 -24.13 5.05
C GLU A 7 18.07 -24.58 3.86
N ASN A 8 19.38 -24.46 4.03
CA ASN A 8 20.37 -24.95 3.09
C ASN A 8 21.59 -25.42 3.87
N GLU A 9 22.12 -26.60 3.53
CA GLU A 9 23.20 -27.25 4.28
C GLU A 9 24.53 -26.48 4.23
N THR A 10 24.76 -25.71 3.17
CA THR A 10 26.06 -25.07 2.92
C THR A 10 26.04 -23.55 3.11
N LEU A 11 24.86 -22.92 3.03
CA LEU A 11 24.69 -21.47 3.13
C LEU A 11 24.31 -21.04 4.54
N PRO A 12 24.83 -19.91 5.05
CA PRO A 12 24.44 -19.38 6.36
C PRO A 12 23.09 -18.65 6.31
N VAL A 13 22.00 -19.37 6.03
CA VAL A 13 20.62 -18.84 5.93
C VAL A 13 20.18 -18.10 7.20
N GLN A 14 20.68 -18.50 8.36
CA GLN A 14 20.42 -17.82 9.63
C GLN A 14 20.82 -16.34 9.59
N PHE A 15 21.90 -15.97 8.91
CA PHE A 15 22.32 -14.58 8.78
C PHE A 15 21.33 -13.80 7.92
N LEU A 16 20.91 -14.35 6.78
CA LEU A 16 19.88 -13.74 5.94
C LEU A 16 18.57 -13.54 6.72
N SER A 17 18.12 -14.57 7.45
CA SER A 17 16.89 -14.51 8.26
C SER A 17 16.93 -13.43 9.35
N SER A 18 18.13 -13.05 9.80
CA SER A 18 18.34 -12.07 10.86
C SER A 18 18.50 -10.63 10.38
N THR A 19 18.61 -10.40 9.06
CA THR A 19 18.85 -9.07 8.47
C THR A 19 17.83 -8.01 8.89
N PHE A 20 16.61 -8.43 9.22
CA PHE A 20 15.49 -7.59 9.65
C PHE A 20 15.23 -7.56 11.16
N ASN A 21 16.05 -8.23 11.98
CA ASN A 21 15.87 -8.23 13.44
C ASN A 21 16.01 -6.82 14.04
N ASN A 22 16.92 -6.01 13.49
CA ASN A 22 17.17 -4.64 13.92
C ASN A 22 17.04 -3.70 12.71
N THR A 23 15.93 -2.96 12.67
CA THR A 23 15.62 -1.97 11.62
C THR A 23 15.16 -0.66 12.25
N SER A 24 15.74 0.44 11.77
CA SER A 24 15.36 1.81 12.14
C SER A 24 14.59 2.55 11.04
N ALA A 25 14.58 1.99 9.83
CA ALA A 25 13.95 2.55 8.64
C ALA A 25 13.69 1.42 7.62
N THR A 26 12.94 1.73 6.57
CA THR A 26 12.44 0.75 5.58
C THR A 26 13.51 0.23 4.61
N TYR A 27 14.70 0.83 4.59
CA TYR A 27 15.68 0.61 3.53
C TYR A 27 16.12 -0.86 3.39
N LYS A 28 16.26 -1.63 4.48
CA LYS A 28 16.71 -3.02 4.39
C LYS A 28 15.70 -3.88 3.63
N TYR A 29 14.41 -3.66 3.87
CA TYR A 29 13.34 -4.41 3.21
C TYR A 29 13.34 -4.16 1.71
N TYR A 30 13.32 -2.87 1.33
CA TYR A 30 13.30 -2.49 -0.08
C TYR A 30 14.62 -2.84 -0.79
N TRP A 31 15.76 -2.77 -0.10
CA TRP A 31 17.05 -3.17 -0.66
C TRP A 31 17.05 -4.64 -1.06
N PHE A 32 16.67 -5.53 -0.14
CA PHE A 32 16.66 -6.96 -0.42
C PHE A 32 15.61 -7.33 -1.46
N LEU A 33 14.39 -6.78 -1.35
CA LEU A 33 13.34 -6.96 -2.35
C LEU A 33 13.82 -6.58 -3.76
N SER A 34 14.49 -5.43 -3.88
CA SER A 34 15.02 -4.94 -5.16
C SER A 34 16.13 -5.83 -5.71
N ILE A 35 16.98 -6.39 -4.84
CA ILE A 35 18.03 -7.34 -5.25
C ILE A 35 17.41 -8.60 -5.84
N ILE A 36 16.38 -9.18 -5.19
CA ILE A 36 15.74 -10.42 -5.68
C ILE A 36 15.10 -10.19 -7.04
N GLN A 37 14.34 -9.10 -7.20
CA GLN A 37 13.70 -8.76 -8.48
C GLN A 37 14.75 -8.52 -9.58
N LEU A 38 15.78 -7.72 -9.30
CA LEU A 38 16.81 -7.43 -10.30
C LEU A 38 17.71 -8.63 -10.59
N LEU A 39 17.84 -9.60 -9.69
CA LEU A 39 18.51 -10.87 -9.97
C LEU A 39 17.69 -11.72 -10.96
N GLU A 40 16.36 -11.76 -10.81
CA GLU A 40 15.45 -12.42 -11.76
C GLU A 40 15.48 -11.75 -13.15
N GLU A 41 15.64 -10.42 -13.19
CA GLU A 41 15.53 -9.61 -14.42
C GLU A 41 16.87 -9.36 -15.14
N GLU A 42 17.94 -9.04 -14.41
CA GLU A 42 19.23 -8.58 -14.95
C GLU A 42 20.41 -9.53 -14.66
N GLY A 43 20.23 -10.51 -13.77
CA GLY A 43 21.26 -11.48 -13.39
C GLY A 43 22.13 -11.03 -12.21
N SER A 44 23.31 -11.65 -12.08
CA SER A 44 24.08 -11.63 -10.82
C SER A 44 24.86 -10.35 -10.56
N LYS A 45 25.17 -9.54 -11.58
CA LYS A 45 25.95 -8.30 -11.44
C LYS A 45 25.06 -7.09 -11.67
N ILE A 46 24.76 -6.36 -10.60
CA ILE A 46 23.70 -5.35 -10.58
C ILE A 46 24.25 -3.98 -10.17
N GLY A 47 24.03 -2.96 -11.00
CA GLY A 47 24.41 -1.58 -10.70
C GLY A 47 23.64 -1.04 -9.48
N LYS A 48 24.34 -0.44 -8.51
CA LYS A 48 23.72 0.05 -7.27
C LYS A 48 22.68 1.13 -7.52
N ASN A 49 22.94 2.02 -8.48
CA ASN A 49 21.97 3.03 -8.91
C ASN A 49 20.63 2.42 -9.36
N LYS A 50 20.67 1.27 -10.05
CA LYS A 50 19.47 0.53 -10.45
C LYS A 50 18.74 -0.04 -9.26
N ILE A 51 19.46 -0.61 -8.29
CA ILE A 51 18.88 -1.14 -7.05
C ILE A 51 18.23 -0.01 -6.25
N PHE A 52 18.91 1.12 -6.05
CA PHE A 52 18.35 2.25 -5.32
C PHE A 52 17.11 2.83 -6.01
N ALA A 53 17.11 2.94 -7.34
CA ALA A 53 15.92 3.35 -8.07
C ALA A 53 14.78 2.33 -7.92
N ARG A 54 15.09 1.03 -7.93
CA ARG A 54 14.09 -0.04 -7.74
C ARG A 54 13.52 -0.03 -6.32
N MET A 55 14.31 0.32 -5.31
CA MET A 55 13.83 0.54 -3.94
C MET A 55 12.76 1.62 -3.89
N LEU A 56 13.01 2.76 -4.54
CA LEU A 56 12.06 3.87 -4.58
C LEU A 56 10.80 3.52 -5.38
N ALA A 57 10.95 2.78 -6.49
CA ALA A 57 9.82 2.30 -7.27
C ALA A 57 8.95 1.35 -6.44
N ASN A 58 9.53 0.35 -5.78
CA ASN A 58 8.79 -0.62 -4.95
C ASN A 58 7.99 0.03 -3.81
N ALA A 59 8.45 1.17 -3.29
CA ALA A 59 7.78 1.91 -2.23
C ALA A 59 6.78 2.96 -2.75
N TRP A 60 6.71 3.19 -4.07
CA TRP A 60 6.01 4.32 -4.68
C TRP A 60 4.54 4.40 -4.30
N TYR A 61 3.78 3.31 -4.48
CA TYR A 61 2.35 3.32 -4.19
C TYR A 61 2.06 3.34 -2.68
N THR A 62 2.85 2.63 -1.88
CA THR A 62 2.67 2.58 -0.43
C THR A 62 2.71 3.99 0.17
N VAL A 63 3.63 4.83 -0.28
CA VAL A 63 3.73 6.23 0.16
C VAL A 63 2.74 7.14 -0.57
N ASN A 64 2.69 7.11 -1.90
CA ASN A 64 2.00 8.16 -2.66
C ASN A 64 0.50 7.90 -2.86
N PHE A 65 0.11 6.63 -3.04
CA PHE A 65 -1.26 6.21 -3.31
C PHE A 65 -2.00 5.86 -2.02
N PHE A 66 -1.41 5.03 -1.16
CA PHE A 66 -2.02 4.60 0.10
C PHE A 66 -1.70 5.51 1.29
N LYS A 67 -0.77 6.46 1.13
CA LYS A 67 -0.38 7.43 2.15
C LYS A 67 0.11 6.80 3.46
N VAL A 68 0.70 5.61 3.39
CA VAL A 68 1.29 4.95 4.56
C VAL A 68 2.58 5.66 4.94
N SER A 69 2.70 6.03 6.21
CA SER A 69 3.89 6.70 6.74
C SER A 69 5.02 5.69 6.99
N PHE A 70 6.22 5.97 6.52
CA PHE A 70 7.44 5.23 6.88
C PHE A 70 8.14 5.83 8.10
N GLY A 71 7.57 6.92 8.65
CA GLY A 71 8.17 7.69 9.73
C GLY A 71 9.01 8.86 9.21
N LYS A 72 9.08 9.93 10.03
CA LYS A 72 9.69 11.23 9.66
C LYS A 72 11.17 11.16 9.23
N GLN A 73 11.90 10.15 9.69
CA GLN A 73 13.33 10.03 9.43
C GLN A 73 13.65 9.13 8.22
N ASP A 74 12.64 8.51 7.61
CA ASP A 74 12.83 7.54 6.54
C ASP A 74 13.22 8.22 5.22
N LYS A 75 14.42 7.87 4.72
CA LYS A 75 15.01 8.47 3.52
C LYS A 75 14.42 7.96 2.21
N ILE A 76 13.75 6.81 2.21
CA ILE A 76 12.98 6.34 1.05
C ILE A 76 11.76 7.24 0.88
N GLN A 77 10.99 7.51 1.93
CA GLN A 77 9.85 8.41 1.86
C GLN A 77 10.27 9.83 1.42
N ASP A 78 11.34 10.39 2.01
CA ASP A 78 11.88 11.70 1.61
C ASP A 78 12.27 11.78 0.13
N ALA A 79 12.74 10.67 -0.46
CA ALA A 79 13.11 10.60 -1.87
C ALA A 79 11.87 10.44 -2.76
N ILE A 80 10.89 9.62 -2.35
CA ILE A 80 9.64 9.42 -3.08
C ILE A 80 8.84 10.71 -3.18
N VAL A 81 8.68 11.43 -2.06
CA VAL A 81 7.99 12.73 -2.03
C VAL A 81 8.67 13.72 -2.96
N TYR A 82 10.01 13.76 -2.98
CA TYR A 82 10.76 14.57 -3.93
C TYR A 82 10.44 14.22 -5.40
N PHE A 83 10.45 12.94 -5.76
CA PHE A 83 10.16 12.54 -7.15
C PHE A 83 8.69 12.78 -7.53
N LEU A 84 7.75 12.71 -6.58
CA LEU A 84 6.36 13.06 -6.81
C LEU A 84 6.20 14.56 -7.03
N GLU A 85 6.68 15.38 -6.10
CA GLU A 85 6.38 16.80 -6.06
C GLU A 85 7.24 17.62 -7.02
N GLU A 86 8.52 17.28 -7.15
CA GLU A 86 9.48 18.10 -7.90
C GLU A 86 9.69 17.56 -9.32
N LYS A 87 9.62 16.24 -9.49
CA LYS A 87 9.75 15.58 -10.80
C LYS A 87 8.43 15.20 -11.43
N LYS A 88 7.32 15.40 -10.73
CA LYS A 88 5.95 15.20 -11.23
C LYS A 88 5.75 13.81 -11.85
N ILE A 89 6.38 12.78 -11.28
CA ILE A 89 6.10 11.40 -11.67
C ILE A 89 4.64 11.11 -11.28
N PRO A 90 3.78 10.67 -12.21
CA PRO A 90 2.39 10.36 -11.88
C PRO A 90 2.26 9.19 -10.89
N VAL A 91 1.27 9.27 -10.00
CA VAL A 91 1.03 8.28 -8.93
C VAL A 91 0.55 6.93 -9.50
N ASP A 92 -0.07 6.94 -10.68
CA ASP A 92 -0.69 5.79 -11.34
C ASP A 92 0.23 5.06 -12.33
N LEU A 93 1.46 5.55 -12.56
CA LEU A 93 2.44 4.83 -13.37
C LEU A 93 2.78 3.47 -12.77
N SER A 94 2.96 2.44 -13.62
CA SER A 94 3.46 1.13 -13.20
C SER A 94 4.85 1.24 -12.54
N LEU A 95 5.17 0.31 -11.64
CA LEU A 95 6.44 0.33 -10.90
C LEU A 95 7.66 0.33 -11.84
N ASP A 96 7.61 -0.40 -12.94
CA ASP A 96 8.68 -0.41 -13.96
C ASP A 96 8.83 0.96 -14.63
N ARG A 97 7.71 1.63 -14.94
CA ARG A 97 7.75 2.99 -15.50
C ARG A 97 8.29 4.01 -14.50
N VAL A 98 7.93 3.88 -13.21
CA VAL A 98 8.50 4.70 -12.14
C VAL A 98 10.01 4.49 -12.05
N TRP A 99 10.47 3.23 -12.08
CA TRP A 99 11.88 2.87 -12.06
C TRP A 99 12.65 3.47 -13.26
N GLU A 100 12.16 3.28 -14.48
CA GLU A 100 12.69 3.87 -15.72
C GLU A 100 12.79 5.41 -15.61
N LYS A 101 11.73 6.06 -15.11
CA LYS A 101 11.70 7.51 -14.93
C LYS A 101 12.77 7.98 -13.94
N ILE A 102 12.86 7.35 -12.76
CA ILE A 102 13.86 7.70 -11.74
C ILE A 102 15.28 7.58 -12.32
N LEU A 103 15.58 6.50 -13.07
CA LEU A 103 16.88 6.29 -13.71
C LEU A 103 17.19 7.29 -14.84
N SER A 104 16.16 7.82 -15.50
CA SER A 104 16.29 8.77 -16.61
C SER A 104 16.78 10.16 -16.16
N PHE A 105 16.51 10.56 -14.91
CA PHE A 105 16.92 11.88 -14.40
C PHE A 105 18.44 11.95 -14.16
N LYS A 106 19.09 12.93 -14.79
CA LYS A 106 20.54 13.16 -14.71
C LYS A 106 20.94 14.42 -13.94
N ASP A 107 19.98 15.20 -13.45
CA ASP A 107 20.30 16.39 -12.67
C ASP A 107 20.87 16.03 -11.29
N SER A 108 21.74 16.89 -10.78
CA SER A 108 22.49 16.66 -9.54
C SER A 108 21.59 16.36 -8.33
N LYS A 109 20.44 17.03 -8.22
CA LYS A 109 19.49 16.85 -7.09
C LYS A 109 18.86 15.45 -7.12
N SER A 110 18.37 15.00 -8.28
CA SER A 110 17.86 13.62 -8.45
C SER A 110 18.91 12.56 -8.18
N LEU A 111 20.11 12.73 -8.75
CA LEU A 111 21.21 11.78 -8.55
C LEU A 111 21.61 11.70 -7.07
N SER A 112 21.67 12.85 -6.37
CA SER A 112 21.95 12.91 -4.94
C SER A 112 20.90 12.16 -4.11
N LYS A 113 19.62 12.28 -4.46
CA LYS A 113 18.53 11.54 -3.79
C LYS A 113 18.65 10.02 -3.95
N VAL A 114 18.99 9.55 -5.15
CA VAL A 114 19.16 8.11 -5.43
C VAL A 114 20.46 7.57 -4.82
N LEU A 115 21.58 8.27 -4.98
CA LEU A 115 22.89 7.81 -4.49
C LEU A 115 23.07 8.00 -2.98
N HIS A 116 22.16 8.72 -2.31
CA HIS A 116 22.15 8.85 -0.86
C HIS A 116 22.26 7.50 -0.14
N PHE A 117 21.59 6.47 -0.67
CA PHE A 117 21.53 5.15 -0.07
C PHE A 117 22.88 4.42 -0.05
N ASP A 118 23.82 4.72 -0.97
CA ASP A 118 25.14 4.08 -0.98
C ASP A 118 25.97 4.35 0.28
N LYS A 119 25.64 5.44 0.99
CA LYS A 119 26.32 5.82 2.23
C LYS A 119 26.19 4.74 3.29
N GLN A 120 25.02 4.10 3.41
CA GLN A 120 24.66 3.26 4.54
C GLN A 120 24.05 1.90 4.14
N VAL A 121 23.24 1.86 3.09
CA VAL A 121 22.40 0.68 2.78
C VAL A 121 23.20 -0.59 2.47
N PRO A 122 24.16 -0.59 1.52
CA PRO A 122 24.70 -1.85 1.01
C PRO A 122 25.49 -2.66 2.04
N HIS A 123 26.20 -1.98 2.95
CA HIS A 123 27.03 -2.64 3.96
C HIS A 123 26.27 -2.92 5.26
N TRP A 124 25.35 -2.05 5.71
CA TRP A 124 24.57 -2.34 6.91
C TRP A 124 23.56 -3.47 6.72
N PHE A 125 23.12 -3.74 5.49
CA PHE A 125 22.36 -4.94 5.21
C PHE A 125 23.15 -6.22 5.53
N LEU A 126 24.47 -6.20 5.32
CA LEU A 126 25.37 -7.32 5.60
C LEU A 126 25.81 -7.40 7.08
N SER A 127 25.28 -6.56 7.98
CA SER A 127 25.65 -6.59 9.41
C SER A 127 25.59 -7.98 10.06
N PRO A 128 24.66 -8.90 9.72
CA PRO A 128 24.71 -10.26 10.27
C PRO A 128 25.98 -11.07 9.95
N TRP A 129 26.66 -10.79 8.83
CA TRP A 129 27.91 -11.47 8.44
C TRP A 129 29.16 -10.84 9.05
N PHE A 130 29.10 -9.56 9.41
CA PHE A 130 30.29 -8.77 9.74
C PHE A 130 30.24 -8.14 11.14
N GLY A 131 29.12 -8.24 11.85
CA GLY A 131 28.92 -7.58 13.15
C GLY A 131 29.10 -6.06 13.03
N GLU A 132 30.02 -5.52 13.83
CA GLU A 132 30.27 -4.07 13.97
C GLU A 132 31.44 -3.55 13.11
N LEU A 133 31.90 -4.31 12.11
CA LEU A 133 32.95 -3.84 11.21
C LEU A 133 32.52 -2.60 10.42
N ASN A 134 33.47 -1.71 10.13
CA ASN A 134 33.20 -0.50 9.37
C ASN A 134 33.01 -0.77 7.86
N LYS A 135 32.42 0.21 7.14
CA LYS A 135 32.14 0.14 5.69
C LYS A 135 33.33 -0.36 4.87
N ARG A 136 34.55 0.15 5.09
CA ARG A 136 35.73 -0.20 4.30
C ARG A 136 36.07 -1.69 4.44
N HIS A 137 36.04 -2.21 5.67
CA HIS A 137 36.30 -3.62 5.91
C HIS A 137 35.21 -4.52 5.35
N ILE A 138 33.94 -4.13 5.45
CA ILE A 138 32.83 -4.90 4.85
C ILE A 138 32.99 -5.00 3.34
N TYR A 139 33.37 -3.91 2.66
CA TYR A 139 33.61 -3.96 1.22
C TYR A 139 34.76 -4.91 0.86
N LEU A 140 35.90 -4.76 1.53
CA LEU A 140 37.08 -5.59 1.28
C LEU A 140 36.82 -7.09 1.54
N ASN A 141 36.08 -7.41 2.59
CA ASN A 141 35.84 -8.79 3.03
C ASN A 141 34.52 -9.38 2.49
N SER A 142 33.74 -8.62 1.72
CA SER A 142 32.48 -9.13 1.16
C SER A 142 32.71 -10.29 0.20
N SER A 143 33.85 -10.32 -0.50
CA SER A 143 34.27 -11.39 -1.41
C SER A 143 35.10 -12.49 -0.76
N ASP A 144 35.26 -12.47 0.57
CA ASP A 144 35.97 -13.51 1.31
C ASP A 144 35.17 -14.83 1.24
N PRO A 145 35.73 -15.90 0.62
CA PRO A 145 35.02 -17.17 0.47
C PRO A 145 34.63 -17.81 1.80
N GLU A 146 35.40 -17.60 2.87
CA GLU A 146 35.13 -18.20 4.17
C GLU A 146 33.86 -17.62 4.82
N ARG A 147 33.49 -16.40 4.45
CA ARG A 147 32.34 -15.70 5.03
C ARG A 147 31.02 -16.09 4.40
N LYS A 148 31.05 -16.63 3.17
CA LYS A 148 29.84 -16.98 2.39
C LYS A 148 28.82 -15.84 2.39
N CYS A 149 29.31 -14.61 2.16
CA CYS A 149 28.48 -13.42 2.10
C CYS A 149 27.43 -13.54 0.99
N LEU A 150 26.26 -12.93 1.18
CA LEU A 150 25.18 -12.94 0.19
C LEU A 150 25.60 -12.36 -1.16
N TYR A 151 26.38 -11.28 -1.13
CA TYR A 151 26.87 -10.57 -2.31
C TYR A 151 28.20 -9.87 -2.02
N PHE A 152 28.93 -9.60 -3.09
CA PHE A 152 30.20 -8.90 -3.12
C PHE A 152 29.98 -7.43 -3.47
N LEU A 153 30.55 -6.52 -2.68
CA LEU A 153 30.36 -5.09 -2.80
C LEU A 153 31.50 -4.44 -3.58
N ASN A 154 31.16 -3.77 -4.68
CA ASN A 154 32.06 -2.93 -5.45
C ASN A 154 31.64 -1.45 -5.32
N SER A 155 32.40 -0.53 -5.92
CA SER A 155 32.12 0.91 -5.88
C SER A 155 30.70 1.25 -6.34
N ASP A 156 30.32 0.73 -7.50
CA ASP A 156 29.18 1.16 -8.32
C ASP A 156 28.18 0.02 -8.59
N TYR A 157 28.57 -1.23 -8.34
CA TYR A 157 27.74 -2.41 -8.46
C TYR A 157 27.88 -3.34 -7.25
N LEU A 158 27.00 -4.33 -7.17
CA LEU A 158 27.22 -5.54 -6.37
C LEU A 158 27.14 -6.77 -7.27
N GLU A 159 27.75 -7.85 -6.81
CA GLU A 159 27.69 -9.14 -7.49
C GLU A 159 27.17 -10.19 -6.52
N ILE A 160 26.09 -10.89 -6.88
CA ILE A 160 25.52 -11.98 -6.09
C ILE A 160 26.56 -13.08 -5.98
N ASN A 161 26.81 -13.54 -4.76
CA ASN A 161 27.72 -14.66 -4.53
C ASN A 161 27.19 -15.89 -5.31
N PRO A 162 27.98 -16.51 -6.19
CA PRO A 162 27.56 -17.67 -6.96
C PRO A 162 26.96 -18.80 -6.12
N GLU A 163 27.44 -19.02 -4.89
CA GLU A 163 26.91 -20.03 -3.97
C GLU A 163 25.45 -19.74 -3.57
N TRP A 164 25.07 -18.46 -3.48
CA TRP A 164 23.73 -18.04 -3.12
C TRP A 164 22.75 -18.01 -4.30
N LYS A 165 23.25 -17.95 -5.54
CA LYS A 165 22.43 -17.65 -6.72
C LYS A 165 21.27 -18.62 -6.90
N ASP A 166 21.53 -19.93 -6.85
CA ASP A 166 20.50 -20.95 -7.03
C ASP A 166 19.45 -20.89 -5.91
N TYR A 167 19.91 -20.77 -4.66
CA TYR A 167 19.04 -20.61 -3.51
C TYR A 167 18.13 -19.39 -3.63
N LEU A 168 18.66 -18.25 -4.04
CA LEU A 168 17.91 -17.01 -4.19
C LEU A 168 16.84 -17.11 -5.29
N LEU A 169 17.20 -17.66 -6.44
CA LEU A 169 16.27 -17.82 -7.57
C LEU A 169 15.18 -18.85 -7.27
N LYS A 170 15.55 -20.02 -6.74
CA LYS A 170 14.62 -21.10 -6.40
C LYS A 170 13.61 -20.67 -5.34
N ASN A 171 14.03 -19.83 -4.39
CA ASN A 171 13.18 -19.39 -3.27
C ASN A 171 12.69 -17.94 -3.43
N ALA A 172 12.79 -17.34 -4.62
CA ALA A 172 12.53 -15.92 -4.83
C ALA A 172 11.14 -15.48 -4.32
N SER A 173 10.09 -16.27 -4.56
CA SER A 173 8.75 -15.96 -4.03
C SER A 173 8.72 -15.89 -2.51
N ILE A 174 9.28 -16.90 -1.83
CA ILE A 174 9.32 -16.98 -0.37
C ILE A 174 10.16 -15.82 0.20
N LEU A 175 11.24 -15.43 -0.48
CA LEU A 175 12.08 -14.31 -0.07
C LEU A 175 11.39 -12.95 -0.25
N LYS A 176 10.59 -12.79 -1.31
CA LYS A 176 9.73 -11.62 -1.50
C LYS A 176 8.66 -11.56 -0.40
N ASP A 177 8.00 -12.68 -0.08
CA ASP A 177 7.03 -12.77 1.01
C ASP A 177 7.66 -12.49 2.38
N PHE A 178 8.89 -12.97 2.61
CA PHE A 178 9.68 -12.62 3.80
C PHE A 178 9.93 -11.11 3.91
N CYS A 179 10.24 -10.44 2.80
CA CYS A 179 10.36 -8.98 2.78
C CYS A 179 9.04 -8.30 3.12
N PHE A 180 7.95 -8.68 2.43
CA PHE A 180 6.64 -8.08 2.65
C PHE A 180 6.12 -8.30 4.07
N TRP A 181 6.23 -9.51 4.61
CA TRP A 181 5.84 -9.82 5.98
C TRP A 181 6.55 -8.92 7.00
N ASN A 182 7.88 -8.86 6.95
CA ASN A 182 8.63 -8.05 7.93
C ASN A 182 8.43 -6.54 7.70
N LEU A 183 8.26 -6.11 6.45
CA LEU A 183 7.90 -4.74 6.12
C LEU A 183 6.51 -4.37 6.64
N SER A 184 5.50 -5.24 6.51
CA SER A 184 4.17 -5.03 7.07
C SER A 184 4.23 -4.87 8.59
N LEU A 185 5.00 -5.72 9.29
CA LEU A 185 5.19 -5.59 10.74
C LEU A 185 5.88 -4.28 11.12
N PHE A 186 6.87 -3.84 10.35
CA PHE A 186 7.54 -2.56 10.57
C PHE A 186 6.57 -1.39 10.38
N LEU A 187 5.81 -1.39 9.30
CA LEU A 187 4.88 -0.32 8.96
C LEU A 187 3.67 -0.28 9.90
N GLN A 188 3.18 -1.43 10.38
CA GLN A 188 2.10 -1.47 11.36
C GLN A 188 2.49 -0.73 12.65
N LYS A 189 3.74 -0.84 13.11
CA LYS A 189 4.23 -0.11 14.29
C LYS A 189 4.20 1.41 14.10
N HIS A 190 4.42 1.88 12.87
CA HIS A 190 4.43 3.30 12.52
C HIS A 190 3.03 3.83 12.14
N ASN A 191 2.09 2.93 11.85
CA ASN A 191 0.75 3.24 11.38
C ASN A 191 -0.29 2.38 12.13
N PRO A 192 -0.37 2.46 13.47
CA PRO A 192 -1.12 1.51 14.29
C PRO A 192 -2.61 1.43 13.94
N ASN A 193 -3.18 2.54 13.46
CA ASN A 193 -4.61 2.65 13.16
C ASN A 193 -4.92 2.70 11.65
N VAL A 194 -3.91 2.52 10.78
CA VAL A 194 -4.16 2.42 9.33
C VAL A 194 -4.58 0.99 9.02
N PRO A 195 -5.74 0.76 8.41
CA PRO A 195 -6.22 -0.59 8.13
C PRO A 195 -5.42 -1.24 7.02
N ASP A 196 -5.33 -2.56 7.05
CA ASP A 196 -4.89 -3.40 5.94
C ASP A 196 -3.52 -3.01 5.33
N ILE A 197 -2.51 -2.77 6.19
CA ILE A 197 -1.14 -2.48 5.77
C ILE A 197 -0.57 -3.54 4.80
N PRO A 198 -0.76 -4.86 4.98
CA PRO A 198 -0.20 -5.86 4.07
C PRO A 198 -0.63 -5.67 2.61
N ASN A 199 -1.92 -5.47 2.34
CA ASN A 199 -2.40 -5.29 0.96
C ASN A 199 -2.00 -3.93 0.36
N LYS A 200 -1.60 -2.96 1.19
CA LYS A 200 -1.06 -1.66 0.74
C LYS A 200 0.39 -1.73 0.23
N LEU A 201 1.05 -2.89 0.33
CA LEU A 201 2.42 -3.10 -0.17
C LEU A 201 2.46 -3.66 -1.60
N ILE A 202 1.49 -4.50 -1.95
CA ILE A 202 1.51 -5.34 -3.16
C ILE A 202 0.41 -4.90 -4.12
N LYS A 203 0.29 -3.60 -4.38
CA LYS A 203 -0.82 -3.06 -5.18
C LYS A 203 -0.97 -3.84 -6.51
N PRO A 204 -2.16 -4.39 -6.81
CA PRO A 204 -2.44 -4.94 -8.13
C PRO A 204 -2.44 -3.81 -9.17
N ILE A 205 -1.85 -4.08 -10.35
CA ILE A 205 -1.76 -3.13 -11.48
C ILE A 205 -3.16 -2.63 -11.91
N SER A 206 -4.22 -3.41 -11.65
CA SER A 206 -5.61 -3.01 -11.87
C SER A 206 -6.45 -3.23 -10.61
N ARG A 207 -7.23 -2.21 -10.24
CA ARG A 207 -8.25 -2.34 -9.21
C ARG A 207 -9.39 -3.19 -9.75
N THR A 208 -9.85 -4.17 -8.97
CA THR A 208 -11.07 -4.92 -9.30
C THR A 208 -12.24 -3.94 -9.40
N GLY A 209 -13.01 -4.00 -10.49
CA GLY A 209 -14.18 -3.13 -10.65
C GLY A 209 -15.28 -3.44 -9.63
N LEU A 210 -16.15 -2.47 -9.34
CA LEU A 210 -17.27 -2.60 -8.40
C LEU A 210 -18.50 -3.29 -9.01
N THR A 211 -18.32 -4.11 -10.05
CA THR A 211 -19.42 -4.74 -10.80
C THR A 211 -20.28 -5.61 -9.90
N ARG A 212 -19.69 -6.32 -8.93
CA ARG A 212 -20.43 -7.18 -8.00
C ARG A 212 -21.34 -6.36 -7.10
N GLN A 213 -20.82 -5.30 -6.49
CA GLN A 213 -21.58 -4.39 -5.62
C GLN A 213 -22.65 -3.66 -6.40
N LYS A 214 -22.32 -3.20 -7.62
CA LYS A 214 -23.28 -2.55 -8.52
C LYS A 214 -24.46 -3.47 -8.84
N ARG A 215 -24.19 -4.70 -9.32
CA ARG A 215 -25.25 -5.63 -9.76
C ARG A 215 -26.05 -6.24 -8.62
N ASN A 216 -25.39 -6.58 -7.51
CA ASN A 216 -26.01 -7.42 -6.47
C ASN A 216 -26.52 -6.61 -5.27
N PHE A 217 -26.26 -5.30 -5.21
CA PHE A 217 -26.76 -4.40 -4.15
C PHE A 217 -27.45 -3.17 -4.75
N TRP A 218 -26.68 -2.30 -5.40
CA TRP A 218 -27.15 -0.97 -5.77
C TRP A 218 -28.15 -0.96 -6.94
N ASN A 219 -28.06 -1.92 -7.87
CA ASN A 219 -29.09 -2.08 -8.89
C ASN A 219 -30.44 -2.46 -8.28
N TYR A 220 -30.48 -3.35 -7.29
CA TYR A 220 -31.73 -3.68 -6.59
C TYR A 220 -32.30 -2.47 -5.85
N TYR A 221 -31.44 -1.66 -5.25
CA TYR A 221 -31.87 -0.38 -4.67
C TYR A 221 -32.57 0.50 -5.72
N PHE A 222 -31.94 0.73 -6.88
CA PHE A 222 -32.51 1.58 -7.94
C PHE A 222 -33.75 0.98 -8.62
N GLU A 223 -33.85 -0.34 -8.74
CA GLU A 223 -35.06 -1.01 -9.25
C GLU A 223 -36.29 -0.67 -8.39
N GLU A 224 -36.11 -0.51 -7.07
CA GLU A 224 -37.20 -0.22 -6.13
C GLU A 224 -37.47 1.29 -5.99
N VAL A 225 -36.43 2.12 -5.92
CA VAL A 225 -36.61 3.56 -5.68
C VAL A 225 -36.79 4.38 -6.96
N GLY A 226 -36.40 3.83 -8.12
CA GLY A 226 -36.39 4.50 -9.43
C GLY A 226 -35.29 5.57 -9.56
N GLU A 227 -35.22 6.49 -8.60
CA GLU A 227 -34.26 7.59 -8.58
C GLU A 227 -33.78 7.95 -7.17
N GLN A 228 -32.59 8.55 -7.10
CA GLN A 228 -31.98 9.06 -5.88
C GLN A 228 -31.18 10.32 -6.18
N LYS A 229 -31.22 11.33 -5.31
CA LYS A 229 -30.31 12.49 -5.42
C LYS A 229 -28.90 12.11 -4.98
N CYS A 230 -27.90 12.55 -5.75
CA CYS A 230 -26.49 12.45 -5.40
C CYS A 230 -26.20 13.30 -4.15
N ILE A 231 -25.61 12.70 -3.11
CA ILE A 231 -25.34 13.42 -1.85
C ILE A 231 -24.34 14.58 -1.99
N TYR A 232 -23.58 14.59 -3.08
CA TYR A 232 -22.52 15.58 -3.32
C TYR A 232 -22.95 16.73 -4.22
N SER A 233 -23.89 16.49 -5.14
CA SER A 233 -24.25 17.43 -6.21
C SER A 233 -25.74 17.69 -6.37
N ASP A 234 -26.59 16.99 -5.61
CA ASP A 234 -28.05 16.97 -5.75
C ASP A 234 -28.59 16.52 -7.12
N GLU A 235 -27.71 16.15 -8.06
CA GLU A 235 -28.09 15.61 -9.35
C GLU A 235 -28.86 14.29 -9.21
N LYS A 236 -29.82 14.09 -10.10
CA LYS A 236 -30.65 12.89 -10.13
C LYS A 236 -29.88 11.69 -10.67
N LEU A 237 -29.80 10.65 -9.86
CA LEU A 237 -29.22 9.36 -10.18
C LEU A 237 -30.32 8.35 -10.51
N THR A 238 -30.06 7.53 -11.53
CA THR A 238 -30.89 6.40 -11.96
C THR A 238 -29.98 5.19 -12.19
N ILE A 239 -30.55 4.00 -12.38
CA ILE A 239 -29.80 2.76 -12.60
C ILE A 239 -28.83 2.85 -13.81
N GLU A 240 -29.16 3.67 -14.80
CA GLU A 240 -28.39 3.85 -16.04
C GLU A 240 -27.17 4.76 -15.88
N ASN A 241 -27.22 5.75 -14.97
CA ASN A 241 -26.24 6.85 -14.94
C ASN A 241 -25.31 6.85 -13.72
N TYR A 242 -25.59 6.08 -12.68
CA TYR A 242 -24.79 6.12 -11.45
C TYR A 242 -23.47 5.35 -11.55
N ALA A 243 -22.47 5.85 -10.85
CA ALA A 243 -21.26 5.15 -10.46
C ALA A 243 -21.26 4.93 -8.94
N LEU A 244 -20.40 4.02 -8.46
CA LEU A 244 -20.19 3.83 -7.03
C LEU A 244 -18.96 4.62 -6.58
N ASP A 245 -19.17 5.45 -5.57
CA ASP A 245 -18.14 6.18 -4.84
C ASP A 245 -17.86 5.48 -3.51
N HIS A 246 -16.61 5.58 -3.07
CA HIS A 246 -16.20 5.19 -1.71
C HIS A 246 -16.31 6.42 -0.82
N PHE A 247 -17.23 6.41 0.14
CA PHE A 247 -17.44 7.54 1.05
C PHE A 247 -16.14 7.87 1.78
N VAL A 248 -15.58 6.89 2.51
CA VAL A 248 -14.19 6.90 2.96
C VAL A 248 -13.30 6.33 1.83
N PRO A 249 -12.26 7.04 1.37
CA PRO A 249 -11.46 6.65 0.21
C PRO A 249 -10.94 5.21 0.27
N TYR A 250 -11.08 4.47 -0.84
CA TYR A 250 -10.52 3.12 -0.98
C TYR A 250 -9.02 3.07 -0.68
N ASN A 251 -8.28 4.10 -1.10
CA ASN A 251 -6.86 4.22 -0.82
C ASN A 251 -6.53 4.17 0.68
N PHE A 252 -7.48 4.51 1.54
CA PHE A 252 -7.36 4.38 2.98
C PHE A 252 -7.90 3.03 3.47
N VAL A 253 -9.15 2.68 3.18
CA VAL A 253 -9.81 1.51 3.77
C VAL A 253 -9.45 0.16 3.12
N SER A 254 -8.98 0.16 1.87
CA SER A 254 -8.59 -1.02 1.08
C SER A 254 -9.66 -2.11 0.92
N HIS A 255 -10.94 -1.77 1.01
CA HIS A 255 -12.03 -2.71 0.78
C HIS A 255 -13.17 -2.09 -0.04
N ASP A 256 -14.01 -2.96 -0.59
CA ASP A 256 -15.20 -2.60 -1.38
C ASP A 256 -16.49 -3.08 -0.70
N LEU A 257 -16.54 -3.01 0.63
CA LEU A 257 -17.71 -3.31 1.46
C LEU A 257 -18.82 -2.28 1.24
N ASN A 258 -20.07 -2.73 1.08
CA ASN A 258 -21.20 -1.87 0.70
C ASN A 258 -21.54 -0.76 1.70
N TRP A 259 -21.28 -0.94 3.00
CA TRP A 259 -21.52 0.12 4.00
C TRP A 259 -20.73 1.40 3.71
N ASN A 260 -19.63 1.31 2.95
CA ASN A 260 -18.79 2.45 2.58
C ASN A 260 -19.00 2.90 1.13
N LEU A 261 -19.90 2.25 0.38
CA LEU A 261 -20.19 2.58 -1.01
C LEU A 261 -21.46 3.38 -1.10
N ILE A 262 -21.52 4.36 -1.99
CA ILE A 262 -22.75 5.08 -2.31
C ILE A 262 -22.85 5.41 -3.80
N PRO A 263 -24.07 5.58 -4.34
CA PRO A 263 -24.24 6.03 -5.70
C PRO A 263 -23.90 7.52 -5.82
N ALA A 264 -23.10 7.84 -6.83
CA ALA A 264 -22.74 9.21 -7.20
C ALA A 264 -22.69 9.33 -8.72
N HIS A 265 -22.82 10.56 -9.24
CA HIS A 265 -22.59 10.78 -10.66
C HIS A 265 -21.11 10.56 -11.00
N SER A 266 -20.81 10.02 -12.19
CA SER A 266 -19.44 9.65 -12.59
C SER A 266 -18.47 10.84 -12.60
N SER A 267 -18.94 12.02 -13.00
CA SER A 267 -18.14 13.25 -12.97
C SER A 267 -17.80 13.68 -11.54
N VAL A 268 -18.74 13.53 -10.62
CA VAL A 268 -18.58 13.91 -9.20
C VAL A 268 -17.66 12.93 -8.49
N ASN A 269 -17.86 11.62 -8.69
CA ASN A 269 -16.96 10.57 -8.21
C ASN A 269 -15.52 10.82 -8.68
N SER A 270 -15.34 11.15 -9.96
CA SER A 270 -14.01 11.48 -10.51
C SER A 270 -13.42 12.76 -9.89
N SER A 271 -14.24 13.76 -9.58
CA SER A 271 -13.82 15.03 -8.95
C SER A 271 -13.48 14.88 -7.46
N LYS A 272 -14.24 14.05 -6.74
CA LYS A 272 -13.98 13.66 -5.36
C LYS A 272 -12.71 12.82 -5.26
N SER A 273 -12.55 11.84 -6.15
CA SER A 273 -11.38 10.97 -6.21
C SER A 273 -11.09 10.33 -4.84
N ASP A 274 -9.88 10.50 -4.31
CA ASP A 274 -9.46 10.01 -2.99
C ASP A 274 -9.67 11.01 -1.86
N LYS A 275 -10.45 12.08 -2.07
CA LYS A 275 -10.70 13.10 -1.03
C LYS A 275 -11.76 12.66 -0.03
N LEU A 276 -11.60 13.15 1.20
CA LEU A 276 -12.47 12.88 2.35
C LEU A 276 -13.73 13.75 2.31
N PRO A 277 -14.94 13.19 2.48
CA PRO A 277 -16.13 13.99 2.68
C PRO A 277 -16.08 14.69 4.06
N LYS A 278 -16.52 15.93 4.14
CA LYS A 278 -16.77 16.61 5.42
C LYS A 278 -18.02 16.03 6.05
N LEU A 279 -17.89 15.45 7.24
CA LEU A 279 -19.02 14.80 7.91
C LEU A 279 -20.12 15.79 8.30
N SER A 280 -19.80 17.06 8.57
CA SER A 280 -20.80 18.10 8.81
C SER A 280 -21.76 18.31 7.62
N ASP A 281 -21.27 18.04 6.41
CA ASP A 281 -21.97 18.41 5.18
C ASP A 281 -22.65 17.18 4.57
N PHE A 282 -22.01 16.00 4.66
CA PHE A 282 -22.41 14.82 3.90
C PHE A 282 -22.86 13.62 4.74
N PHE A 283 -22.60 13.59 6.04
CA PHE A 283 -22.85 12.38 6.84
C PHE A 283 -24.35 12.01 6.92
N ASP A 284 -25.22 12.99 7.12
CA ASP A 284 -26.65 12.74 7.28
C ASP A 284 -27.26 12.16 5.99
N ALA A 285 -26.99 12.80 4.84
CA ALA A 285 -27.44 12.30 3.54
C ALA A 285 -26.81 10.93 3.18
N PHE A 286 -25.54 10.72 3.52
CA PHE A 286 -24.89 9.42 3.38
C PHE A 286 -25.62 8.35 4.18
N PHE A 287 -25.90 8.61 5.47
CA PHE A 287 -26.54 7.65 6.35
C PHE A 287 -27.97 7.34 5.90
N GLU A 288 -28.75 8.34 5.48
CA GLU A 288 -30.10 8.12 4.96
C GLU A 288 -30.12 7.16 3.76
N ILE A 289 -29.16 7.29 2.84
CA ILE A 289 -29.03 6.35 1.71
C ILE A 289 -28.60 4.96 2.18
N GLN A 290 -27.65 4.86 3.11
CA GLN A 290 -27.24 3.57 3.68
C GLN A 290 -28.40 2.86 4.35
N GLN A 291 -29.15 3.55 5.20
CA GLN A 291 -30.31 3.00 5.89
C GLN A 291 -31.36 2.51 4.90
N ARG A 292 -31.78 3.37 3.96
CA ARG A 292 -32.80 3.02 2.97
C ARG A 292 -32.37 1.86 2.07
N SER A 293 -31.11 1.87 1.62
CA SER A 293 -30.59 0.83 0.73
C SER A 293 -30.46 -0.52 1.43
N PHE A 294 -30.01 -0.53 2.68
CA PHE A 294 -29.98 -1.74 3.49
C PHE A 294 -31.39 -2.31 3.69
N GLU A 295 -32.37 -1.49 4.12
CA GLU A 295 -33.75 -1.96 4.34
C GLU A 295 -34.36 -2.59 3.09
N ILE A 296 -34.14 -1.99 1.92
CA ILE A 296 -34.63 -2.50 0.64
C ILE A 296 -33.97 -3.83 0.27
N VAL A 297 -32.64 -3.87 0.26
CA VAL A 297 -31.89 -5.06 -0.19
C VAL A 297 -32.05 -6.20 0.81
N PHE A 298 -32.07 -5.91 2.10
CA PHE A 298 -32.28 -6.89 3.17
C PHE A 298 -33.64 -7.56 3.07
N ARG A 299 -34.73 -6.79 2.89
CA ARG A 299 -36.08 -7.35 2.70
C ARG A 299 -36.17 -8.29 1.49
N ARG A 300 -35.43 -8.00 0.42
CA ARG A 300 -35.45 -8.78 -0.81
C ARG A 300 -34.60 -10.05 -0.72
N ASN A 301 -33.51 -10.07 0.06
CA ASN A 301 -32.63 -11.23 0.19
C ASN A 301 -31.81 -11.28 1.49
N VAL A 302 -32.47 -11.66 2.60
CA VAL A 302 -31.89 -11.78 3.95
C VAL A 302 -30.66 -12.70 4.02
N ASN A 303 -30.55 -13.70 3.14
CA ASN A 303 -29.45 -14.67 3.14
C ASN A 303 -28.28 -14.28 2.22
N SER A 304 -28.25 -13.05 1.71
CA SER A 304 -27.17 -12.65 0.80
C SER A 304 -25.87 -12.42 1.57
N LYS A 305 -24.76 -12.97 1.06
CA LYS A 305 -23.39 -12.68 1.56
C LYS A 305 -23.04 -11.19 1.54
N ILE A 306 -23.80 -10.39 0.80
CA ILE A 306 -23.59 -8.95 0.68
C ILE A 306 -23.95 -8.22 1.97
N ILE A 307 -24.82 -8.80 2.79
CA ILE A 307 -25.22 -8.27 4.08
C ILE A 307 -24.06 -8.40 5.09
N GLU A 308 -23.19 -9.40 4.93
CA GLU A 308 -21.98 -9.57 5.77
C GLU A 308 -21.05 -8.35 5.70
N ASP A 309 -21.11 -7.57 4.61
CA ASP A 309 -20.32 -6.34 4.50
C ASP A 309 -20.61 -5.39 5.68
N TYR A 310 -21.85 -5.33 6.15
CA TYR A 310 -22.28 -4.45 7.24
C TYR A 310 -21.86 -4.95 8.63
N LEU A 311 -21.43 -6.21 8.77
CA LEU A 311 -21.02 -6.77 10.06
C LEU A 311 -19.76 -6.12 10.65
N THR A 312 -19.01 -5.40 9.81
CA THR A 312 -17.87 -4.59 10.25
C THR A 312 -18.27 -3.30 10.96
N VAL A 313 -19.53 -2.87 10.81
CA VAL A 313 -20.13 -1.72 11.50
C VAL A 313 -21.06 -2.19 12.62
N PHE A 314 -21.76 -3.31 12.41
CA PHE A 314 -22.76 -3.85 13.34
C PHE A 314 -22.42 -5.29 13.75
N PRO A 315 -22.24 -5.59 15.05
CA PRO A 315 -21.99 -6.94 15.53
C PRO A 315 -23.06 -7.97 15.11
N SER A 316 -24.30 -7.51 14.95
CA SER A 316 -25.41 -8.32 14.45
C SER A 316 -26.36 -7.48 13.58
N LEU A 317 -27.16 -8.16 12.76
CA LEU A 317 -28.06 -7.48 11.80
C LEU A 317 -29.29 -6.88 12.48
N GLU A 318 -29.68 -7.41 13.64
CA GLU A 318 -30.76 -6.89 14.46
C GLU A 318 -30.45 -5.46 14.95
N GLU A 319 -29.17 -5.16 15.24
CA GLU A 319 -28.74 -3.81 15.66
C GLU A 319 -28.98 -2.76 14.57
N PHE A 320 -28.92 -3.14 13.29
CA PHE A 320 -29.21 -2.21 12.19
C PHE A 320 -30.67 -1.77 12.17
N THR A 321 -31.59 -2.65 12.60
CA THR A 321 -33.04 -2.37 12.62
C THR A 321 -33.53 -1.76 13.93
N SER A 322 -32.63 -1.51 14.88
CA SER A 322 -32.98 -0.90 16.16
C SER A 322 -33.36 0.58 15.98
N GLU A 323 -34.39 1.04 16.69
CA GLU A 323 -34.85 2.44 16.63
C GLU A 323 -33.78 3.41 17.16
N ASP A 324 -32.97 2.97 18.12
CA ASP A 324 -31.92 3.75 18.77
C ASP A 324 -30.54 3.19 18.44
N GLY A 325 -29.86 3.75 17.42
CA GLY A 325 -28.41 3.50 17.29
C GLY A 325 -27.78 3.40 15.91
N PRO A 326 -28.45 3.04 14.80
CA PRO A 326 -27.75 2.79 13.54
C PRO A 326 -26.94 4.00 13.04
N LYS A 327 -27.53 5.19 13.12
CA LYS A 327 -26.86 6.44 12.78
C LYS A 327 -25.62 6.70 13.64
N ALA A 328 -25.75 6.49 14.95
CA ALA A 328 -24.64 6.65 15.89
C ALA A 328 -23.52 5.65 15.60
N ARG A 329 -23.83 4.38 15.36
CA ARG A 329 -22.87 3.33 15.01
C ARG A 329 -22.10 3.62 13.73
N PHE A 330 -22.78 4.07 12.68
CA PHE A 330 -22.11 4.51 11.45
C PHE A 330 -21.15 5.66 11.73
N ARG A 331 -21.57 6.63 12.55
CA ARG A 331 -20.73 7.77 12.89
C ARG A 331 -19.50 7.35 13.69
N GLU A 332 -19.70 6.54 14.73
CA GLU A 332 -18.64 5.95 15.57
C GLU A 332 -17.64 5.13 14.74
N THR A 333 -18.07 4.54 13.63
CA THR A 333 -17.19 3.78 12.73
C THR A 333 -16.46 4.68 11.73
N ILE A 334 -17.17 5.62 11.10
CA ILE A 334 -16.62 6.44 9.99
C ILE A 334 -15.76 7.59 10.49
N GLU A 335 -16.16 8.26 11.58
CA GLU A 335 -15.50 9.46 12.07
C GLU A 335 -14.02 9.22 12.46
N PRO A 336 -13.68 8.10 13.15
CA PRO A 336 -12.28 7.74 13.35
C PRO A 336 -11.53 7.50 12.03
N LEU A 337 -12.14 6.82 11.06
CA LEU A 337 -11.50 6.54 9.76
C LEU A 337 -11.17 7.82 9.00
N ILE A 338 -12.10 8.79 8.94
CA ILE A 338 -11.87 10.11 8.34
C ILE A 338 -10.73 10.84 9.04
N THR A 339 -10.73 10.82 10.38
CA THR A 339 -9.71 11.48 11.19
C THR A 339 -8.32 10.88 10.94
N ILE A 340 -8.21 9.55 10.97
CA ILE A 340 -6.94 8.86 10.73
C ILE A 340 -6.47 9.08 9.29
N ALA A 341 -7.37 9.00 8.30
CA ALA A 341 -7.03 9.26 6.91
C ALA A 341 -6.51 10.69 6.74
N HIS A 342 -7.17 11.69 7.33
CA HIS A 342 -6.71 13.08 7.27
C HIS A 342 -5.31 13.25 7.87
N ASN A 343 -5.04 12.62 9.02
CA ASN A 343 -3.72 12.60 9.65
C ASN A 343 -2.64 11.93 8.79
N ASN A 344 -3.01 11.03 7.87
CA ASN A 344 -2.12 10.43 6.89
C ASN A 344 -1.97 11.27 5.60
N GLY A 345 -2.59 12.45 5.53
CA GLY A 345 -2.39 13.42 4.44
C GLY A 345 -3.48 13.39 3.36
N PHE A 346 -4.57 12.65 3.55
CA PHE A 346 -5.74 12.76 2.69
C PHE A 346 -6.42 14.13 2.86
N GLN A 347 -6.80 14.75 1.75
CA GLN A 347 -7.40 16.09 1.71
C GLN A 347 -8.93 16.01 1.75
N PHE A 348 -9.59 17.04 2.26
CA PHE A 348 -11.04 17.13 2.22
C PHE A 348 -11.55 17.49 0.81
N TYR A 349 -12.72 16.97 0.47
CA TYR A 349 -13.46 17.30 -0.73
C TYR A 349 -14.15 18.64 -0.54
N GLU A 350 -13.93 19.54 -1.50
CA GLU A 350 -14.64 20.80 -1.63
C GLU A 350 -15.41 20.73 -2.95
N PRO A 351 -16.76 20.65 -2.92
CA PRO A 351 -17.57 20.69 -4.12
C PRO A 351 -17.28 21.97 -4.90
N LYS A 352 -17.17 21.86 -6.22
CA LYS A 352 -17.14 23.06 -7.08
C LYS A 352 -18.55 23.63 -7.05
N ARG A 353 -18.68 24.83 -6.49
CA ARG A 353 -19.93 25.62 -6.53
C ARG A 353 -20.30 25.99 -7.96
#